data_AF-A0A1G9IGS3-F1
#
_entry.id   AF-A0A1G9IGS3-F1
#
_cell.length_a   1.000
_cell.length_b   1.000
_cell.length_c   1.000
_cell.angle_alpha   90.00
_cell.angle_beta   90.00
_cell.angle_gamma   90.00
#
_symmetry.space_group_name_H-M   'P 1'
#
loop_
_entity.id
_entity.type
_entity.pdbx_description
1 polymer ?
#
loop_
_entity_poly.entity_id
_entity_poly.type
_entity_poly.pdbx_seq_one_letter_code
_entity_poly.pdbx_strand_id
1 'polypeptide(L)'
;MNMNKISKRLSWLLRHCQEPLYIDPQGGWAPVETVLQALSKKNRTVDRQMLETIVATDEKGRYSFDASGERIRANQGHSIPGVIIEMEKPVPPEYLYHGTAGDFLPSIMEKGLLPMSRQYVHISPDYETAVRVGTRHGRNHGGTAILEFAAGDFVRDGHDLWISANGVWQAKIVPPQYLQVRVEFCEKQIPAETEMRLTEALTSESASVDSVSADPVSADPVSVDPVSPDSVSPDSVTIDSVSTGPTSIPDSGGRRKTDHYAIPCKYCMPVLRDKPLKGIILGIHGFSGSKESTGLHVLAKKVVPEGYGIVCFDLPAHWKSPAAPEMLTVENAMRDILFMAEECRREFPDLPKYIFATSFGAYLTLLCCKESSRLIAGGDKGDKSLTAAGGDQGDKSLTTACGDQGGKSLMTAGGQKDLNPAGGELADYHIILRAPAVTMPEVFLNLLNMTAEEFRTKAPLDCTNDPARPLPVYYSFYESLIQHSVFDAGKETYPPMLVMHGDADEVVPPKDVRRFCDQFPQMDLHVIPGCDHGFTAPGAHEEMCRLAMDFLQENR
;
A
#
# COMPACT_ATOMS: atom_id res chain seq x y z
N MET A 1 -6.78 -28.30 29.29
CA MET A 1 -6.97 -26.94 29.85
C MET A 1 -6.14 -25.96 29.02
N ASN A 2 -6.69 -24.84 28.54
CA ASN A 2 -5.91 -23.95 27.67
C ASN A 2 -5.08 -22.97 28.53
N MET A 3 -3.79 -23.28 28.72
CA MET A 3 -2.86 -22.50 29.54
C MET A 3 -2.75 -21.03 29.08
N ASN A 4 -2.87 -20.77 27.77
CA ASN A 4 -2.88 -19.41 27.23
C ASN A 4 -4.08 -18.59 27.70
N LYS A 5 -5.25 -19.21 27.91
CA LYS A 5 -6.43 -18.50 28.44
C LYS A 5 -6.25 -18.11 29.91
N ILE A 6 -5.59 -18.96 30.71
CA ILE A 6 -5.30 -18.68 32.13
C ILE A 6 -4.25 -17.57 32.23
N SER A 7 -3.16 -17.67 31.46
CA SER A 7 -2.13 -16.62 31.41
C SER A 7 -2.71 -15.25 31.02
N LYS A 8 -3.60 -15.18 30.02
CA LYS A 8 -4.29 -13.92 29.67
C LYS A 8 -5.11 -13.35 30.84
N ARG A 9 -5.81 -14.21 31.58
CA ARG A 9 -6.60 -13.79 32.75
C ARG A 9 -5.70 -13.35 33.92
N LEU A 10 -4.59 -14.05 34.17
CA LEU A 10 -3.59 -13.68 35.16
C LEU A 10 -2.98 -12.30 34.87
N SER A 11 -2.54 -12.07 33.63
CA SER A 11 -2.06 -10.75 33.18
C SER A 11 -3.08 -9.65 33.45
N TRP A 12 -4.35 -9.90 33.16
CA TRP A 12 -5.39 -8.91 33.37
C TRP A 12 -5.67 -8.64 34.85
N LEU A 13 -5.75 -9.69 35.68
CA LEU A 13 -5.97 -9.58 37.13
C LEU A 13 -4.87 -8.76 37.81
N LEU A 14 -3.61 -9.09 37.53
CA LEU A 14 -2.46 -8.45 38.16
C LEU A 14 -2.25 -6.99 37.71
N ARG A 15 -2.77 -6.59 36.54
CA ARG A 15 -2.51 -5.24 35.97
C ARG A 15 -3.65 -4.26 36.15
N HIS A 16 -4.88 -4.75 36.24
CA HIS A 16 -6.07 -3.89 36.25
C HIS A 16 -6.83 -3.90 37.56
N CYS A 17 -6.55 -4.86 38.46
CA CYS A 17 -7.25 -5.09 39.73
C CYS A 17 -8.79 -5.08 39.60
N GLN A 18 -9.41 -6.25 39.82
CA GLN A 18 -10.81 -6.28 40.19
C GLN A 18 -10.91 -6.98 41.53
N GLU A 19 -11.73 -6.41 42.42
CA GLU A 19 -12.08 -7.06 43.68
C GLU A 19 -12.46 -8.53 43.42
N PRO A 20 -12.03 -9.47 44.28
CA PRO A 20 -11.49 -9.26 45.63
C PRO A 20 -9.94 -9.26 45.72
N LEU A 21 -9.21 -9.15 44.60
CA LEU A 21 -7.74 -9.26 44.63
C LEU A 21 -7.08 -7.96 45.11
N TYR A 22 -6.36 -8.00 46.24
CA TYR A 22 -5.52 -6.88 46.68
C TYR A 22 -4.16 -6.91 45.99
N ILE A 23 -3.74 -5.76 45.44
CA ILE A 23 -2.41 -5.54 44.87
C ILE A 23 -1.71 -4.49 45.73
N ASP A 24 -0.54 -4.85 46.27
CA ASP A 24 0.28 -3.93 47.05
C ASP A 24 0.72 -2.74 46.19
N PRO A 25 0.38 -1.49 46.57
CA PRO A 25 0.86 -0.29 45.90
C PRO A 25 2.39 -0.21 45.85
N GLN A 26 3.08 -0.80 46.83
CA GLN A 26 4.54 -0.90 46.85
C GLN A 26 4.97 -2.20 46.19
N GLY A 27 5.38 -2.11 44.92
CA GLY A 27 5.96 -3.23 44.17
C GLY A 27 4.97 -4.12 43.42
N GLY A 28 3.65 -3.90 43.54
CA GLY A 28 2.62 -4.56 42.73
C GLY A 28 2.35 -6.02 43.10
N TRP A 29 2.65 -6.41 44.33
CA TRP A 29 2.59 -7.80 44.79
C TRP A 29 1.17 -8.24 45.19
N ALA A 30 0.82 -9.46 44.82
CA ALA A 30 -0.44 -10.11 45.19
C ALA A 30 -0.16 -11.47 45.86
N PRO A 31 -0.88 -11.85 46.93
CA PRO A 31 -0.75 -13.19 47.51
C PRO A 31 -1.16 -14.28 46.50
N VAL A 32 -0.31 -15.29 46.31
CA VAL A 32 -0.55 -16.38 45.35
C VAL A 32 -1.90 -17.06 45.58
N GLU A 33 -2.25 -17.31 46.84
CA GLU A 33 -3.50 -17.98 47.20
C GLU A 33 -4.74 -17.19 46.71
N THR A 34 -4.73 -15.86 46.88
CA THR A 34 -5.82 -14.99 46.41
C THR A 34 -5.90 -14.95 44.88
N VAL A 35 -4.77 -15.04 44.19
CA VAL A 35 -4.70 -15.13 42.72
C VAL A 35 -5.27 -16.46 42.23
N LEU A 36 -4.92 -17.58 42.87
CA LEU A 36 -5.45 -18.91 42.54
C LEU A 36 -6.97 -18.97 42.72
N GLN A 37 -7.48 -18.37 43.80
CA GLN A 37 -8.92 -18.24 44.04
C GLN A 37 -9.61 -17.39 42.97
N ALA A 38 -9.03 -16.24 42.58
CA ALA A 38 -9.60 -15.36 41.55
C ALA A 38 -9.53 -15.93 40.12
N LEU A 39 -8.54 -16.78 39.85
CA LEU A 39 -8.41 -17.52 38.60
C LEU A 39 -9.40 -18.69 38.52
N SER A 40 -9.68 -19.32 39.66
CA SER A 40 -10.63 -20.42 39.78
C SER A 40 -12.08 -19.95 39.61
N LYS A 41 -12.94 -20.80 39.04
CA LYS A 41 -14.39 -20.58 38.88
C LYS A 41 -15.14 -21.81 39.37
N LYS A 42 -16.47 -21.71 39.56
CA LYS A 42 -17.33 -22.79 40.11
C LYS A 42 -17.07 -24.20 39.56
N ASN A 43 -16.59 -24.35 38.31
CA ASN A 43 -16.27 -25.64 37.67
C ASN A 43 -14.82 -25.74 37.16
N ARG A 44 -13.89 -24.90 37.66
CA ARG A 44 -12.49 -24.83 37.18
C ARG A 44 -11.55 -24.47 38.31
N THR A 45 -10.67 -25.39 38.69
CA THR A 45 -9.61 -25.16 39.67
C THR A 45 -8.31 -24.84 38.95
N VAL A 46 -7.66 -23.74 39.32
CA VAL A 46 -6.26 -23.45 38.96
C VAL A 46 -5.43 -23.67 40.20
N ASP A 47 -4.48 -24.61 40.13
CA ASP A 47 -3.58 -24.91 41.24
C ASP A 47 -2.22 -24.21 41.10
N ARG A 48 -1.40 -24.34 42.15
CA ARG A 48 -0.07 -23.74 42.21
C ARG A 48 0.87 -24.24 41.12
N GLN A 49 0.86 -25.53 40.81
CA GLN A 49 1.74 -26.12 39.80
C GLN A 49 1.42 -25.57 38.40
N MET A 50 0.14 -25.37 38.09
CA MET A 50 -0.29 -24.70 36.86
C MET A 50 0.18 -23.26 36.80
N LEU A 51 0.07 -22.50 37.91
CA LEU A 51 0.53 -21.12 37.97
C LEU A 51 2.05 -21.03 37.77
N GLU A 52 2.82 -21.88 38.46
CA GLU A 52 4.28 -21.97 38.31
C GLU A 52 4.68 -22.33 36.88
N THR A 53 3.96 -23.27 36.25
CA THR A 53 4.18 -23.61 34.83
C THR A 53 3.91 -22.42 33.92
N ILE A 54 2.84 -21.66 34.16
CA ILE A 54 2.53 -20.44 33.37
C ILE A 54 3.63 -19.41 33.51
N VAL A 55 4.15 -19.20 34.71
CA VAL A 55 5.25 -18.25 34.95
C VAL A 55 6.54 -18.74 34.30
N ALA A 56 6.89 -20.02 34.44
CA ALA A 56 8.13 -20.60 33.91
C ALA A 56 8.15 -20.66 32.37
N THR A 57 7.01 -20.88 31.73
CA THR A 57 6.86 -20.96 30.26
C THR A 57 6.54 -19.63 29.60
N ASP A 58 6.43 -18.54 30.37
CA ASP A 58 6.16 -17.22 29.80
C ASP A 58 7.42 -16.62 29.17
N GLU A 59 7.62 -16.90 27.89
CA GLU A 59 8.72 -16.35 27.07
C GLU A 59 8.83 -14.82 27.09
N LYS A 60 7.78 -14.12 27.56
CA LYS A 60 7.73 -12.65 27.65
C LYS A 60 8.12 -12.11 29.03
N GLY A 61 8.40 -12.98 30.01
CA GLY A 61 8.81 -12.59 31.36
C GLY A 61 7.86 -11.61 32.03
N ARG A 62 6.54 -11.78 31.89
CA ARG A 62 5.51 -10.86 32.38
C ARG A 62 5.29 -10.95 33.88
N TYR A 63 5.70 -12.05 34.51
CA TYR A 63 5.40 -12.34 35.90
C TYR A 63 6.68 -12.63 36.67
N SER A 64 6.67 -12.30 37.96
CA SER A 64 7.71 -12.73 38.91
C SER A 64 7.07 -13.17 40.21
N PHE A 65 7.65 -14.18 40.82
CA PHE A 65 7.44 -14.50 42.22
C PHE A 65 8.39 -13.70 43.10
N ASP A 66 8.02 -13.44 44.36
CA ASP A 66 8.95 -12.94 45.35
C ASP A 66 9.86 -14.06 45.88
N ALA A 67 10.81 -13.72 46.77
CA ALA A 67 11.82 -14.66 47.24
C ALA A 67 11.23 -15.89 47.98
N SER A 68 10.07 -15.76 48.63
CA SER A 68 9.39 -16.90 49.28
C SER A 68 8.50 -17.68 48.31
N GLY A 69 8.19 -17.13 47.14
CA GLY A 69 7.23 -17.72 46.20
C GLY A 69 5.78 -17.62 46.68
N GLU A 70 5.49 -16.81 47.70
CA GLU A 70 4.14 -16.66 48.26
C GLU A 70 3.40 -15.48 47.65
N ARG A 71 4.13 -14.56 46.99
CA ARG A 71 3.55 -13.44 46.26
C ARG A 71 3.97 -13.46 44.80
N ILE A 72 3.08 -12.99 43.95
CA ILE A 72 3.27 -12.86 42.50
C ILE A 72 2.91 -11.45 42.05
N ARG A 73 3.62 -10.93 41.04
CA ARG A 73 3.31 -9.65 40.41
C ARG A 73 3.42 -9.71 38.89
N ALA A 74 2.83 -8.73 38.22
CA ALA A 74 3.18 -8.40 36.85
C ALA A 74 4.39 -7.44 36.83
N ASN A 75 5.35 -7.68 35.93
CA ASN A 75 6.59 -6.90 35.84
C ASN A 75 6.41 -5.52 35.18
N GLN A 76 5.27 -5.28 34.51
CA GLN A 76 4.97 -4.03 33.81
C GLN A 76 3.48 -3.93 33.42
N GLY A 77 3.06 -2.73 33.00
CA GLY A 77 1.76 -2.47 32.38
C GLY A 77 0.58 -2.37 33.35
N HIS A 78 0.81 -1.94 34.60
CA HIS A 78 -0.24 -1.65 35.57
C HIS A 78 -1.06 -0.43 35.15
N SER A 79 -2.37 -0.50 35.36
CA SER A 79 -3.28 0.66 35.27
C SER A 79 -3.81 1.08 36.63
N ILE A 80 -3.43 0.38 37.71
CA ILE A 80 -3.89 0.65 39.07
C ILE A 80 -3.18 1.93 39.57
N PRO A 81 -3.91 2.99 39.94
CA PRO A 81 -3.29 4.20 40.46
C PRO A 81 -2.47 3.94 41.73
N GLY A 82 -1.26 4.49 41.80
CA GLY A 82 -0.40 4.40 42.99
C GLY A 82 0.43 3.11 43.12
N VAL A 83 0.24 2.12 42.25
CA VAL A 83 1.15 0.95 42.18
C VAL A 83 2.47 1.39 41.56
N ILE A 84 3.55 1.33 42.33
CA ILE A 84 4.91 1.70 41.92
C ILE A 84 5.78 0.44 41.86
N ILE A 85 6.34 0.16 40.69
CA ILE A 85 7.37 -0.85 40.53
C ILE A 85 8.69 -0.12 40.40
N GLU A 86 9.66 -0.45 41.26
CA GLU A 86 11.02 0.04 41.10
C GLU A 86 11.60 -0.44 39.77
N MET A 87 12.10 0.50 38.97
CA MET A 87 12.66 0.27 37.65
C MET A 87 14.01 0.94 37.57
N GLU A 88 14.93 0.32 36.84
CA GLU A 88 16.25 0.88 36.57
C GLU A 88 16.16 1.99 35.52
N LYS A 89 17.09 2.94 35.59
CA LYS A 89 17.31 4.00 34.60
C LYS A 89 18.68 3.83 33.92
N PRO A 90 18.87 2.78 33.10
CA PRO A 90 20.12 2.60 32.38
C PRO A 90 20.29 3.66 31.27
N VAL A 91 21.51 3.80 30.75
CA VAL A 91 21.76 4.59 29.54
C VAL A 91 21.09 3.89 28.35
N PRO A 92 20.19 4.56 27.60
CA PRO A 92 19.52 3.92 26.48
C PRO A 92 20.41 3.83 25.22
N PRO A 93 20.04 2.95 24.27
CA PRO A 93 20.46 3.11 22.89
C PRO A 93 20.06 4.49 22.35
N GLU A 94 20.72 4.95 21.28
CA GLU A 94 20.34 6.23 20.66
C GLU A 94 18.89 6.24 20.16
N TYR A 95 18.40 5.09 19.71
CA TYR A 95 17.05 4.92 19.18
C TYR A 95 16.34 3.72 19.78
N LEU A 96 15.05 3.89 20.03
CA LEU A 96 14.09 2.85 20.37
C LEU A 96 12.88 2.94 19.44
N TYR A 97 11.91 2.04 19.55
CA TYR A 97 10.80 1.95 18.60
C TYR A 97 9.43 1.82 19.25
N HIS A 98 8.38 2.36 18.64
CA HIS A 98 7.01 2.20 19.08
C HIS A 98 6.12 1.82 17.91
N GLY A 99 5.44 0.67 18.03
CA GLY A 99 4.46 0.24 17.03
C GLY A 99 3.06 0.69 17.40
N THR A 100 2.40 1.41 16.49
CA THR A 100 1.03 1.91 16.63
C THR A 100 0.20 1.63 15.37
N ALA A 101 -1.07 1.98 15.41
CA ALA A 101 -1.94 1.98 14.23
C ALA A 101 -1.78 3.29 13.44
N GLY A 102 -1.86 3.22 12.11
CA GLY A 102 -1.65 4.37 11.21
C GLY A 102 -2.60 5.53 11.50
N ASP A 103 -3.87 5.24 11.79
CA ASP A 103 -4.89 6.25 12.12
C ASP A 103 -4.51 7.17 13.30
N PHE A 104 -3.62 6.71 14.18
CA PHE A 104 -3.22 7.48 15.36
C PHE A 104 -2.03 8.41 15.10
N LEU A 105 -1.37 8.30 13.93
CA LEU A 105 -0.20 9.10 13.60
C LEU A 105 -0.46 10.61 13.70
N PRO A 106 -1.54 11.20 13.16
CA PRO A 106 -1.76 12.64 13.28
C PRO A 106 -1.79 13.12 14.73
N SER A 107 -2.52 12.39 15.60
CA SER A 107 -2.60 12.75 17.02
C SER A 107 -1.29 12.50 17.76
N ILE A 108 -0.50 11.49 17.38
CA ILE A 108 0.80 11.20 18.01
C ILE A 108 1.84 12.24 17.59
N MET A 109 1.84 12.66 16.33
CA MET A 109 2.75 13.71 15.84
C MET A 109 2.38 15.09 16.41
N GLU A 110 1.12 15.32 16.78
CA GLU A 110 0.69 16.54 17.47
C GLU A 110 1.01 16.51 18.98
N LYS A 111 0.70 15.40 19.67
CA LYS A 111 0.67 15.35 21.15
C LYS A 111 1.82 14.55 21.76
N GLY A 112 2.57 13.82 20.95
CA GLY A 112 3.53 12.82 21.40
C GLY A 112 2.88 11.48 21.76
N LEU A 113 3.69 10.53 22.23
CA LEU A 113 3.20 9.27 22.78
C LEU A 113 2.72 9.50 24.20
N LEU A 114 1.45 9.16 24.42
CA LEU A 114 0.79 9.20 25.72
C LEU A 114 0.56 7.76 26.22
N PRO A 115 0.54 7.54 27.55
CA PRO A 115 0.41 6.20 28.11
C PRO A 115 -1.02 5.65 28.00
N MET A 116 -1.99 6.48 27.60
CA MET A 116 -3.42 6.17 27.48
C MET A 116 -3.98 5.64 28.81
N SER A 117 -4.50 4.40 28.84
CA SER A 117 -5.02 3.76 30.06
C SER A 117 -3.94 3.14 30.95
N ARG A 118 -2.66 3.25 30.58
CA ARG A 118 -1.52 2.74 31.35
C ARG A 118 -0.85 3.87 32.12
N GLN A 119 0.05 3.52 33.04
CA GLN A 119 0.88 4.51 33.74
C GLN A 119 2.05 5.04 32.88
N TYR A 120 2.57 4.24 31.94
CA TYR A 120 3.73 4.57 31.12
C TYR A 120 3.51 4.22 29.64
N VAL A 121 4.15 4.98 28.76
CA VAL A 121 4.35 4.65 27.35
C VAL A 121 5.28 3.46 27.28
N HIS A 122 4.89 2.41 26.56
CA HIS A 122 5.75 1.25 26.32
C HIS A 122 6.47 1.40 24.99
N ILE A 123 7.77 1.13 25.01
CA ILE A 123 8.67 1.34 23.88
C ILE A 123 9.47 0.04 23.67
N SER A 124 9.52 -0.42 22.44
CA SER A 124 10.25 -1.60 22.00
C SER A 124 11.75 -1.30 21.84
N PRO A 125 12.63 -2.25 22.20
CA PRO A 125 14.07 -2.09 22.03
C PRO A 125 14.52 -2.20 20.56
N ASP A 126 13.75 -2.92 19.74
CA ASP A 126 14.07 -3.19 18.34
C ASP A 126 12.86 -3.00 17.42
N TYR A 127 13.16 -2.78 16.14
CA TYR A 127 12.19 -2.50 15.09
C TYR A 127 11.23 -3.67 14.86
N GLU A 128 11.74 -4.91 14.82
CA GLU A 128 10.96 -6.12 14.58
C GLU A 128 9.90 -6.35 15.66
N THR A 129 10.25 -6.07 16.92
CA THR A 129 9.34 -6.11 18.06
C THR A 129 8.28 -5.02 17.94
N ALA A 130 8.65 -3.79 17.55
CA ALA A 130 7.68 -2.72 17.30
C ALA A 130 6.70 -3.09 16.17
N VAL A 131 7.18 -3.66 15.07
CA VAL A 131 6.32 -4.18 13.98
C VAL A 131 5.35 -5.20 14.52
N ARG A 132 5.83 -6.22 15.24
CA ARG A 132 4.98 -7.28 15.80
C ARG A 132 3.91 -6.74 16.76
N VAL A 133 4.23 -5.69 17.51
CA VAL A 133 3.29 -5.02 18.42
C VAL A 133 2.28 -4.19 17.63
N GLY A 134 2.75 -3.33 16.72
CA GLY A 134 1.92 -2.44 15.90
C GLY A 134 0.96 -3.18 14.98
N THR A 135 1.38 -4.31 14.37
CA THR A 135 0.50 -5.15 13.52
C THR A 135 -0.72 -5.68 14.24
N ARG A 136 -0.69 -5.79 15.57
CA ARG A 136 -1.89 -6.17 16.34
C ARG A 136 -2.92 -5.05 16.40
N HIS A 137 -2.48 -3.81 16.29
CA HIS A 137 -3.31 -2.61 16.43
C HIS A 137 -3.75 -2.09 15.06
N GLY A 138 -2.90 -2.25 14.04
CA GLY A 138 -3.14 -1.74 12.69
C GLY A 138 -4.11 -2.50 11.79
N ARG A 139 -4.52 -3.73 12.14
CA ARG A 139 -5.38 -4.57 11.26
C ARG A 139 -6.73 -3.97 10.90
N ASN A 140 -7.25 -3.06 11.72
CA ASN A 140 -8.55 -2.42 11.53
C ASN A 140 -8.45 -0.87 11.56
N HIS A 141 -7.22 -0.33 11.56
CA HIS A 141 -6.97 1.08 11.92
C HIS A 141 -5.84 1.69 11.06
N GLY A 142 -6.07 1.74 9.74
CA GLY A 142 -5.14 2.39 8.81
C GLY A 142 -3.75 1.76 8.75
N GLY A 143 -3.62 0.45 9.03
CA GLY A 143 -2.35 -0.27 8.96
C GLY A 143 -1.42 -0.03 10.15
N THR A 144 -0.18 -0.54 10.05
CA THR A 144 0.82 -0.44 11.13
C THR A 144 1.76 0.72 10.85
N ALA A 145 1.96 1.58 11.85
CA ALA A 145 2.98 2.61 11.82
C ALA A 145 4.04 2.33 12.88
N ILE A 146 5.32 2.47 12.53
CA ILE A 146 6.41 2.40 13.50
C ILE A 146 6.94 3.81 13.73
N LEU A 147 7.14 4.17 14.98
CA LEU A 147 7.82 5.39 15.38
C LEU A 147 9.19 5.01 15.89
N GLU A 148 10.24 5.56 15.33
CA GLU A 148 11.56 5.64 15.96
C GLU A 148 11.52 6.75 17.01
N PHE A 149 12.09 6.47 18.17
CA PHE A 149 12.13 7.37 19.31
C PHE A 149 13.60 7.61 19.65
N ALA A 150 14.04 8.86 19.57
CA ALA A 150 15.40 9.26 19.88
C ALA A 150 15.65 9.31 21.39
N ALA A 151 15.80 8.12 21.97
CA ALA A 151 15.94 7.90 23.39
C ALA A 151 17.22 8.53 23.97
N GLY A 152 18.31 8.57 23.21
CA GLY A 152 19.56 9.20 23.64
C GLY A 152 19.41 10.71 23.84
N ASP A 153 18.81 11.41 22.87
CA ASP A 153 18.52 12.85 22.98
C ASP A 153 17.55 13.13 24.13
N PHE A 154 16.49 12.33 24.23
CA PHE A 154 15.48 12.46 25.28
C PHE A 154 16.08 12.41 26.68
N VAL A 155 17.00 11.48 26.95
CA VAL A 155 17.69 11.39 28.24
C VAL A 155 18.72 12.51 28.42
N ARG A 156 19.45 12.92 27.36
CA ARG A 156 20.37 14.07 27.42
C ARG A 156 19.67 15.38 27.79
N ASP A 157 18.42 15.54 27.36
CA ASP A 157 17.57 16.68 27.68
C ASP A 157 16.95 16.60 29.09
N GLY A 158 17.29 15.58 29.88
CA GLY A 158 16.90 15.45 31.28
C GLY A 158 15.59 14.71 31.52
N HIS A 159 15.02 14.07 30.49
CA HIS A 159 13.84 13.23 30.67
C HIS A 159 14.19 11.84 31.21
N ASP A 160 13.31 11.32 32.06
CA ASP A 160 13.48 9.99 32.63
C ASP A 160 13.01 8.89 31.67
N LEU A 161 13.87 7.88 31.49
CA LEU A 161 13.57 6.66 30.76
C LEU A 161 13.93 5.45 31.62
N TRP A 162 13.00 4.52 31.75
CA TRP A 162 13.12 3.35 32.61
C TRP A 162 13.11 2.06 31.80
N ILE A 163 13.67 0.99 32.36
CA ILE A 163 13.51 -0.36 31.82
C ILE A 163 12.89 -1.28 32.88
N SER A 164 11.90 -2.08 32.48
CA SER A 164 11.35 -3.14 33.33
C SER A 164 12.30 -4.33 33.41
N ALA A 165 12.11 -5.20 34.42
CA ALA A 165 12.85 -6.44 34.58
C ALA A 165 12.81 -7.39 33.36
N ASN A 166 11.83 -7.20 32.46
CA ASN A 166 11.67 -7.98 31.24
C ASN A 166 12.09 -7.23 29.96
N GLY A 167 12.88 -6.16 30.09
CA GLY A 167 13.51 -5.45 28.97
C GLY A 167 12.61 -4.50 28.20
N VAL A 168 11.46 -4.09 28.75
CA VAL A 168 10.56 -3.11 28.09
C VAL A 168 10.90 -1.71 28.56
N TRP A 169 11.22 -0.83 27.60
CA TRP A 169 11.49 0.57 27.87
C TRP A 169 10.21 1.35 28.13
N GLN A 170 10.26 2.27 29.09
CA GLN A 170 9.10 3.00 29.58
C GLN A 170 9.42 4.47 29.82
N ALA A 171 8.53 5.35 29.39
CA ALA A 171 8.55 6.79 29.67
C ALA A 171 7.16 7.25 30.13
N LYS A 172 7.06 8.35 30.88
CA LYS A 172 5.75 8.91 31.26
C LYS A 172 4.99 9.42 30.03
N ILE A 173 5.68 10.23 29.22
CA ILE A 173 5.23 10.80 27.95
C ILE A 173 6.47 10.87 27.06
N VAL A 174 6.30 10.68 25.76
CA VAL A 174 7.35 11.01 24.78
C VAL A 174 6.86 12.17 23.91
N PRO A 175 7.41 13.38 24.09
CA PRO A 175 7.05 14.53 23.27
C PRO A 175 7.32 14.30 21.77
N PRO A 176 6.53 14.93 20.87
CA PRO A 176 6.60 14.66 19.44
C PRO A 176 7.96 14.99 18.82
N GLN A 177 8.72 15.94 19.36
CA GLN A 177 10.05 16.29 18.85
C GLN A 177 11.08 15.13 18.93
N TYR A 178 10.83 14.12 19.76
CA TYR A 178 11.68 12.94 19.87
C TYR A 178 11.18 11.76 19.02
N LEU A 179 10.02 11.91 18.37
CA LEU A 179 9.37 10.86 17.61
C LEU A 179 9.56 11.04 16.12
N GLN A 180 9.65 9.90 15.45
CA GLN A 180 10.05 9.83 14.06
C GLN A 180 9.28 8.71 13.35
N VAL A 181 8.39 9.01 12.41
CA VAL A 181 7.65 7.95 11.69
C VAL A 181 8.60 7.16 10.77
N ARG A 182 8.75 5.88 11.05
CA ARG A 182 9.52 4.90 10.27
C ARG A 182 8.53 3.93 9.63
N VAL A 183 8.15 4.22 8.38
CA VAL A 183 7.25 3.40 7.54
C VAL A 183 5.78 3.44 7.95
N GLU A 184 4.94 3.71 6.96
CA GLU A 184 3.50 3.62 6.95
C GLU A 184 3.10 2.41 6.08
N PHE A 185 2.24 1.54 6.61
CA PHE A 185 1.29 0.82 5.78
C PHE A 185 0.01 1.65 5.80
N CYS A 186 -0.37 2.28 4.70
CA CYS A 186 -1.68 2.92 4.59
C CYS A 186 -2.57 2.05 3.70
N GLU A 187 -3.56 1.39 4.30
CA GLU A 187 -4.75 0.94 3.59
C GLU A 187 -5.68 2.14 3.52
N LYS A 188 -5.61 2.92 2.43
CA LYS A 188 -6.54 4.02 2.21
C LYS A 188 -7.78 3.48 1.50
N GLN A 189 -8.95 3.70 2.08
CA GLN A 189 -10.22 3.52 1.36
C GLN A 189 -10.37 4.65 0.34
N ILE A 190 -10.73 4.28 -0.88
CA ILE A 190 -11.02 5.22 -1.96
C ILE A 190 -12.39 5.85 -1.69
N PRO A 191 -12.50 7.18 -1.55
CA PRO A 191 -13.79 7.85 -1.62
C PRO A 191 -14.27 7.81 -3.08
N ALA A 192 -15.51 7.35 -3.30
CA ALA A 192 -16.18 7.31 -4.60
C ALA A 192 -16.22 8.68 -5.33
N GLU A 193 -15.91 9.77 -4.63
CA GLU A 193 -15.97 11.14 -5.15
C GLU A 193 -14.77 11.53 -6.02
N THR A 194 -13.59 10.91 -5.84
CA THR A 194 -12.41 11.20 -6.70
C THR A 194 -12.60 10.58 -8.09
N GLU A 195 -13.34 9.47 -8.13
CA GLU A 195 -13.77 8.82 -9.37
C GLU A 195 -14.75 9.70 -10.15
N MET A 196 -15.62 10.47 -9.51
CA MET A 196 -16.63 11.27 -10.20
C MET A 196 -16.01 12.27 -11.20
N ARG A 197 -14.81 12.83 -10.96
CA ARG A 197 -14.16 13.72 -11.93
C ARG A 197 -13.49 12.99 -13.10
N LEU A 198 -13.00 11.77 -12.86
CA LEU A 198 -12.40 10.93 -13.91
C LEU A 198 -13.48 10.17 -14.71
N THR A 199 -14.61 9.87 -14.08
CA THR A 199 -15.72 9.07 -14.63
C THR A 199 -16.88 9.92 -15.16
N GLU A 200 -17.16 11.13 -14.66
CA GLU A 200 -18.10 12.07 -15.31
C GLU A 200 -17.54 12.60 -16.63
N ALA A 201 -16.22 12.69 -16.75
CA ALA A 201 -15.55 12.92 -18.03
C ALA A 201 -15.74 11.74 -19.03
N LEU A 202 -16.13 10.56 -18.54
CA LEU A 202 -16.26 9.31 -19.31
C LEU A 202 -17.70 8.80 -19.48
N THR A 203 -18.69 9.34 -18.76
CA THR A 203 -20.09 8.83 -18.76
C THR A 203 -21.10 9.74 -19.44
N SER A 204 -20.73 10.95 -19.86
CA SER A 204 -21.64 11.87 -20.57
C SER A 204 -21.87 11.54 -22.05
N GLU A 205 -21.24 10.50 -22.61
CA GLU A 205 -21.39 10.11 -24.02
C GLU A 205 -22.01 8.71 -24.24
N SER A 206 -23.09 8.38 -23.51
CA SER A 206 -23.89 7.19 -23.83
C SER A 206 -25.40 7.42 -23.81
N ALA A 207 -25.87 8.59 -24.25
CA ALA A 207 -27.30 8.89 -24.35
C ALA A 207 -27.66 9.55 -25.69
N SER A 208 -27.55 8.81 -26.79
CA SER A 208 -28.43 9.00 -27.95
C SER A 208 -28.43 7.75 -28.83
N VAL A 209 -29.40 6.87 -28.61
CA VAL A 209 -29.84 5.91 -29.62
C VAL A 209 -31.29 6.25 -29.93
N ASP A 210 -31.50 6.80 -31.12
CA ASP A 210 -32.81 7.02 -31.71
C ASP A 210 -33.55 5.69 -31.84
N SER A 211 -34.63 5.53 -31.08
CA SER A 211 -35.60 4.46 -31.26
C SER A 211 -36.50 4.78 -32.45
N VAL A 212 -36.37 4.01 -33.53
CA VAL A 212 -37.33 4.01 -34.64
C VAL A 212 -38.58 3.23 -34.21
N SER A 213 -39.74 3.83 -34.48
CA SER A 213 -41.09 3.46 -34.09
C SER A 213 -41.59 2.09 -34.55
N ALA A 214 -42.33 1.40 -33.67
CA ALA A 214 -43.47 0.56 -34.06
C ALA A 214 -44.53 0.58 -32.94
N ASP A 215 -45.77 0.92 -33.32
CA ASP A 215 -46.93 1.15 -32.45
C ASP A 215 -47.42 -0.09 -31.68
N PRO A 216 -48.16 0.10 -30.56
CA PRO A 216 -48.62 -0.98 -29.68
C PRO A 216 -50.03 -1.48 -30.05
N VAL A 217 -50.28 -2.77 -29.81
CA VAL A 217 -51.65 -3.30 -29.70
C VAL A 217 -51.79 -4.03 -28.37
N SER A 218 -52.81 -3.61 -27.62
CA SER A 218 -53.22 -4.06 -26.30
C SER A 218 -53.82 -5.47 -26.31
N ALA A 219 -53.67 -6.20 -25.21
CA ALA A 219 -54.74 -7.02 -24.65
C ALA A 219 -54.55 -7.26 -23.15
N ASP A 220 -55.67 -7.11 -22.45
CA ASP A 220 -55.92 -7.06 -21.01
C ASP A 220 -55.78 -8.41 -20.25
N PRO A 221 -55.84 -8.39 -18.89
CA PRO A 221 -55.38 -9.44 -18.00
C PRO A 221 -56.50 -10.40 -17.56
N VAL A 222 -56.11 -11.57 -17.02
CA VAL A 222 -57.02 -12.44 -16.26
C VAL A 222 -56.38 -12.89 -14.95
N SER A 223 -57.06 -12.54 -13.86
CA SER A 223 -56.87 -12.96 -12.47
C SER A 223 -57.63 -14.26 -12.17
N VAL A 224 -57.11 -15.11 -11.27
CA VAL A 224 -57.90 -15.81 -10.24
C VAL A 224 -57.00 -16.39 -9.13
N ASP A 225 -57.31 -16.01 -7.89
CA ASP A 225 -56.86 -16.52 -6.58
C ASP A 225 -57.57 -17.87 -6.21
N PRO A 226 -57.59 -18.35 -4.94
CA PRO A 226 -56.53 -18.84 -4.03
C PRO A 226 -56.87 -20.23 -3.42
N VAL A 227 -55.92 -20.93 -2.78
CA VAL A 227 -56.24 -21.98 -1.77
C VAL A 227 -55.16 -22.05 -0.67
N SER A 228 -55.62 -22.10 0.58
CA SER A 228 -54.95 -22.49 1.85
C SER A 228 -55.87 -23.51 2.55
N PRO A 229 -55.58 -24.11 3.74
CA PRO A 229 -54.35 -24.16 4.56
C PRO A 229 -53.98 -25.61 4.99
N ASP A 230 -52.87 -25.80 5.72
CA ASP A 230 -52.91 -26.45 7.05
C ASP A 230 -51.56 -26.43 7.80
N SER A 231 -51.71 -26.33 9.12
CA SER A 231 -50.79 -26.14 10.27
C SER A 231 -49.87 -27.35 10.59
N VAL A 232 -48.78 -27.30 11.39
CA VAL A 232 -48.66 -27.03 12.85
C VAL A 232 -47.15 -27.05 13.28
N SER A 233 -46.76 -26.03 14.08
CA SER A 233 -45.78 -25.93 15.20
C SER A 233 -44.25 -26.18 15.12
N PRO A 234 -43.47 -25.52 16.01
CA PRO A 234 -42.04 -25.21 15.85
C PRO A 234 -41.13 -26.02 16.77
N ASP A 235 -39.83 -26.12 16.46
CA ASP A 235 -38.80 -26.13 17.50
C ASP A 235 -37.37 -25.94 16.97
N SER A 236 -36.60 -25.19 17.79
CA SER A 236 -35.13 -25.18 17.92
C SER A 236 -34.27 -24.64 16.77
N VAL A 237 -33.78 -23.42 16.98
CA VAL A 237 -32.61 -22.85 16.30
C VAL A 237 -31.33 -23.39 16.97
N THR A 238 -30.59 -24.22 16.24
CA THR A 238 -29.16 -24.48 16.48
C THR A 238 -28.44 -24.33 15.15
N ILE A 239 -27.63 -23.29 15.03
CA ILE A 239 -26.75 -23.08 13.87
C ILE A 239 -25.37 -23.58 14.29
N ASP A 240 -25.05 -24.81 13.89
CA ASP A 240 -23.68 -25.24 13.69
C ASP A 240 -23.46 -25.46 12.19
N SER A 241 -22.33 -24.93 11.75
CA SER A 241 -21.61 -25.11 10.48
C SER A 241 -21.83 -26.43 9.73
N VAL A 242 -21.88 -26.36 8.39
CA VAL A 242 -20.91 -26.96 7.44
C VAL A 242 -21.30 -26.70 5.97
N SER A 243 -20.29 -26.27 5.21
CA SER A 243 -20.03 -26.39 3.77
C SER A 243 -20.93 -27.31 2.92
N THR A 244 -21.42 -26.79 1.79
CA THR A 244 -21.48 -27.54 0.51
C THR A 244 -21.17 -26.62 -0.67
N GLY A 245 -20.32 -27.11 -1.58
CA GLY A 245 -19.92 -26.48 -2.84
C GLY A 245 -21.01 -26.46 -3.93
N PRO A 246 -20.62 -26.23 -5.19
CA PRO A 246 -21.33 -25.30 -6.09
C PRO A 246 -22.31 -25.99 -7.07
N THR A 247 -23.31 -25.23 -7.51
CA THR A 247 -24.12 -25.56 -8.71
C THR A 247 -24.54 -24.31 -9.49
N SER A 248 -23.91 -24.15 -10.67
CA SER A 248 -24.43 -23.68 -11.99
C SER A 248 -25.22 -22.36 -12.17
N ILE A 249 -24.53 -21.33 -12.71
CA ILE A 249 -24.69 -20.54 -13.98
C ILE A 249 -26.11 -20.43 -14.64
N PRO A 250 -26.49 -19.35 -15.38
CA PRO A 250 -26.23 -17.90 -15.26
C PRO A 250 -27.55 -17.08 -15.18
N ASP A 251 -27.51 -15.84 -14.70
CA ASP A 251 -28.57 -14.87 -15.04
C ASP A 251 -28.01 -13.78 -15.95
N SER A 252 -28.68 -13.64 -17.09
CA SER A 252 -28.44 -12.71 -18.16
C SER A 252 -29.05 -11.35 -17.83
N GLY A 253 -28.23 -10.30 -17.78
CA GLY A 253 -28.71 -8.93 -17.71
C GLY A 253 -28.77 -8.36 -16.29
N GLY A 254 -27.60 -8.10 -15.70
CA GLY A 254 -27.47 -7.33 -14.47
C GLY A 254 -26.05 -6.77 -14.37
N ARG A 255 -25.94 -5.47 -14.10
CA ARG A 255 -24.68 -4.70 -14.02
C ARG A 255 -23.55 -5.49 -13.33
N ARG A 256 -22.36 -5.55 -13.95
CA ARG A 256 -21.14 -6.11 -13.33
C ARG A 256 -20.90 -5.40 -12.00
N LYS A 257 -20.60 -6.17 -10.95
CA LYS A 257 -20.13 -5.65 -9.65
C LYS A 257 -18.90 -4.76 -9.90
N THR A 258 -19.15 -3.45 -9.90
CA THR A 258 -18.27 -2.28 -9.82
C THR A 258 -16.75 -2.50 -9.72
N ASP A 259 -16.00 -1.83 -10.60
CA ASP A 259 -14.54 -1.78 -10.78
C ASP A 259 -13.74 -1.16 -9.59
N HIS A 260 -14.24 -1.24 -8.36
CA HIS A 260 -13.65 -0.53 -7.22
C HIS A 260 -13.10 -1.50 -6.18
N TYR A 261 -11.81 -1.35 -5.87
CA TYR A 261 -11.15 -2.03 -4.76
C TYR A 261 -10.11 -1.11 -4.12
N ALA A 262 -9.80 -1.35 -2.85
CA ALA A 262 -8.78 -0.57 -2.14
C ALA A 262 -7.39 -0.96 -2.65
N ILE A 263 -6.58 0.01 -3.07
CA ILE A 263 -5.20 -0.22 -3.49
C ILE A 263 -4.30 -0.20 -2.24
N PRO A 264 -3.68 -1.34 -1.84
CA PRO A 264 -2.85 -1.37 -0.64
C PRO A 264 -1.53 -0.64 -0.88
N CYS A 265 -1.21 0.33 -0.03
CA CYS A 265 -0.04 1.18 -0.18
C CYS A 265 0.94 1.08 1.00
N LYS A 266 2.20 1.45 0.74
CA LYS A 266 3.30 1.56 1.69
C LYS A 266 3.99 2.90 1.47
N TYR A 267 4.05 3.72 2.51
CA TYR A 267 4.73 5.01 2.48
C TYR A 267 6.02 4.88 3.28
N CYS A 268 7.14 5.29 2.71
CA CYS A 268 8.41 5.42 3.40
C CYS A 268 8.81 6.89 3.33
N MET A 269 8.58 7.61 4.43
CA MET A 269 8.85 9.04 4.52
C MET A 269 10.10 9.31 5.34
N PRO A 270 10.88 10.35 5.00
CA PRO A 270 12.01 10.77 5.79
C PRO A 270 11.54 11.43 7.06
N VAL A 271 12.30 11.25 8.14
CA VAL A 271 12.03 11.97 9.36
C VAL A 271 12.91 13.19 9.41
N LEU A 272 12.31 14.32 9.06
CA LEU A 272 13.02 15.58 8.93
C LEU A 272 12.73 16.43 10.17
N ARG A 273 13.69 16.48 11.10
CA ARG A 273 13.58 17.35 12.29
C ARG A 273 13.49 18.84 11.94
N ASP A 274 14.07 19.27 10.80
CA ASP A 274 14.09 20.69 10.39
C ASP A 274 14.27 20.91 8.87
N LYS A 275 13.98 19.90 8.03
CA LYS A 275 14.20 20.00 6.57
C LYS A 275 12.89 19.72 5.82
N PRO A 276 12.57 20.47 4.74
CA PRO A 276 11.42 20.14 3.91
C PRO A 276 11.69 18.86 3.10
N LEU A 277 10.62 18.10 2.83
CA LEU A 277 10.66 16.96 1.91
C LEU A 277 11.20 17.44 0.54
N LYS A 278 12.18 16.73 -0.02
CA LYS A 278 12.83 17.13 -1.29
C LYS A 278 12.01 16.72 -2.51
N GLY A 279 11.16 15.70 -2.37
CA GLY A 279 10.33 15.16 -3.44
C GLY A 279 9.65 13.85 -3.04
N ILE A 280 8.71 13.41 -3.87
CA ILE A 280 7.97 12.15 -3.66
C ILE A 280 8.18 11.19 -4.84
N ILE A 281 8.46 9.93 -4.53
CA ILE A 281 8.70 8.87 -5.52
C ILE A 281 7.51 7.90 -5.50
N LEU A 282 6.88 7.65 -6.63
CA LEU A 282 5.93 6.56 -6.81
C LEU A 282 6.68 5.30 -7.25
N GLY A 283 6.72 4.30 -6.39
CA GLY A 283 7.39 3.01 -6.60
C GLY A 283 6.44 1.95 -7.15
N ILE A 284 6.73 1.42 -8.34
CA ILE A 284 5.88 0.47 -9.07
C ILE A 284 6.63 -0.85 -9.26
N HIS A 285 6.07 -1.95 -8.74
CA HIS A 285 6.70 -3.27 -8.80
C HIS A 285 6.47 -3.99 -10.15
N GLY A 286 7.30 -5.00 -10.40
CA GLY A 286 7.17 -5.88 -11.58
C GLY A 286 6.14 -6.99 -11.40
N PHE A 287 6.00 -7.82 -12.42
CA PHE A 287 5.06 -8.94 -12.44
C PHE A 287 5.37 -9.93 -11.31
N SER A 288 4.33 -10.45 -10.63
CA SER A 288 4.42 -11.27 -9.39
C SER A 288 5.04 -10.57 -8.16
N GLY A 289 5.49 -9.33 -8.30
CA GLY A 289 6.05 -8.51 -7.22
C GLY A 289 4.99 -7.93 -6.29
N SER A 290 5.44 -7.05 -5.39
CA SER A 290 4.57 -6.28 -4.48
C SER A 290 5.20 -4.94 -4.11
N LYS A 291 4.47 -4.10 -3.37
CA LYS A 291 5.05 -2.92 -2.71
C LYS A 291 6.24 -3.20 -1.78
N GLU A 292 6.49 -4.47 -1.44
CA GLU A 292 7.62 -4.93 -0.63
C GLU A 292 8.80 -5.49 -1.46
N SER A 293 8.74 -5.42 -2.80
CA SER A 293 9.80 -5.91 -3.67
C SER A 293 11.18 -5.34 -3.30
N THR A 294 12.20 -6.20 -3.31
CA THR A 294 13.56 -5.87 -2.85
C THR A 294 14.12 -4.58 -3.46
N GLY A 295 13.96 -4.37 -4.77
CA GLY A 295 14.46 -3.15 -5.43
C GLY A 295 13.84 -1.87 -4.89
N LEU A 296 12.52 -1.87 -4.63
CA LEU A 296 11.80 -0.74 -4.02
C LEU A 296 12.27 -0.50 -2.58
N HIS A 297 12.47 -1.58 -1.81
CA HIS A 297 12.96 -1.49 -0.42
C HIS A 297 14.40 -0.98 -0.33
N VAL A 298 15.27 -1.45 -1.22
CA VAL A 298 16.66 -1.00 -1.32
C VAL A 298 16.71 0.48 -1.70
N LEU A 299 15.92 0.89 -2.69
CA LEU A 299 15.79 2.31 -3.06
C LEU A 299 15.30 3.14 -1.87
N ALA A 300 14.23 2.72 -1.20
CA ALA A 300 13.68 3.40 -0.03
C ALA A 300 14.75 3.62 1.05
N LYS A 301 15.55 2.60 1.37
CA LYS A 301 16.67 2.72 2.33
C LYS A 301 17.71 3.76 1.93
N LYS A 302 17.87 4.05 0.64
CA LYS A 302 18.83 5.04 0.14
C LYS A 302 18.23 6.46 0.11
N VAL A 303 17.04 6.61 -0.44
CA VAL A 303 16.44 7.94 -0.73
C VAL A 303 15.80 8.59 0.49
N VAL A 304 15.29 7.77 1.42
CA VAL A 304 14.60 8.26 2.62
C VAL A 304 15.56 9.01 3.55
N PRO A 305 16.74 8.49 3.94
CA PRO A 305 17.70 9.27 4.73
C PRO A 305 18.13 10.58 4.05
N GLU A 306 18.06 10.63 2.71
CA GLU A 306 18.41 11.81 1.91
C GLU A 306 17.27 12.84 1.79
N GLY A 307 16.11 12.58 2.41
CA GLY A 307 14.99 13.52 2.46
C GLY A 307 14.00 13.42 1.32
N TYR A 308 13.92 12.28 0.64
CA TYR A 308 12.85 11.96 -0.32
C TYR A 308 11.86 10.97 0.29
N GLY A 309 10.58 11.12 -0.03
CA GLY A 309 9.56 10.12 0.30
C GLY A 309 9.39 9.12 -0.84
N ILE A 310 8.94 7.90 -0.52
CA ILE A 310 8.54 6.92 -1.53
C ILE A 310 7.22 6.24 -1.15
N VAL A 311 6.27 6.20 -2.09
CA VAL A 311 4.98 5.53 -1.99
C VAL A 311 4.99 4.33 -2.93
N CYS A 312 4.79 3.12 -2.41
CA CYS A 312 4.69 1.89 -3.18
C CYS A 312 3.30 1.29 -3.01
N PHE A 313 2.78 0.57 -3.99
CA PHE A 313 1.46 -0.06 -3.91
C PHE A 313 1.44 -1.45 -4.57
N ASP A 314 0.43 -2.26 -4.28
CA ASP A 314 0.23 -3.54 -4.98
C ASP A 314 -0.66 -3.32 -6.22
N LEU A 315 -0.17 -3.75 -7.39
CA LEU A 315 -0.93 -3.81 -8.64
C LEU A 315 -2.17 -4.73 -8.53
N PRO A 316 -3.14 -4.66 -9.47
CA PRO A 316 -4.34 -5.49 -9.44
C PRO A 316 -4.01 -6.98 -9.24
N ALA A 317 -4.74 -7.65 -8.37
CA ALA A 317 -4.60 -9.07 -7.99
C ALA A 317 -3.26 -9.48 -7.37
N HIS A 318 -2.29 -8.58 -7.26
CA HIS A 318 -1.00 -8.88 -6.65
C HIS A 318 -1.09 -8.78 -5.12
N TRP A 319 -0.55 -9.79 -4.44
CA TRP A 319 -0.31 -9.79 -2.99
C TRP A 319 -1.51 -9.42 -2.12
N LYS A 320 -1.56 -8.19 -1.58
CA LYS A 320 -2.64 -7.76 -0.70
C LYS A 320 -3.76 -7.05 -1.47
N SER A 321 -3.62 -6.86 -2.78
CA SER A 321 -4.65 -6.26 -3.61
C SER A 321 -5.93 -7.10 -3.51
N PRO A 322 -7.08 -6.51 -3.17
CA PRO A 322 -8.34 -7.23 -3.09
C PRO A 322 -9.01 -7.40 -4.46
N ALA A 323 -8.39 -6.89 -5.55
CA ALA A 323 -8.90 -7.08 -6.90
C ALA A 323 -9.03 -8.57 -7.21
N ALA A 324 -10.14 -8.96 -7.85
CA ALA A 324 -10.30 -10.33 -8.30
C ALA A 324 -9.21 -10.67 -9.34
N PRO A 325 -8.71 -11.91 -9.40
CA PRO A 325 -7.68 -12.31 -10.36
C PRO A 325 -7.97 -11.95 -11.83
N GLU A 326 -9.24 -11.97 -12.24
CA GLU A 326 -9.70 -11.61 -13.58
C GLU A 326 -9.54 -10.12 -13.90
N MET A 327 -9.39 -9.28 -12.87
CA MET A 327 -9.14 -7.84 -13.01
C MET A 327 -7.70 -7.52 -13.36
N LEU A 328 -6.79 -8.49 -13.31
CA LEU A 328 -5.42 -8.31 -13.81
C LEU A 328 -5.44 -8.19 -15.34
N THR A 329 -5.52 -6.95 -15.82
CA THR A 329 -5.33 -6.56 -17.23
C THR A 329 -4.38 -5.37 -17.30
N VAL A 330 -3.84 -5.10 -18.49
CA VAL A 330 -2.98 -3.93 -18.71
C VAL A 330 -3.70 -2.63 -18.38
N GLU A 331 -4.96 -2.48 -18.81
CA GLU A 331 -5.76 -1.27 -18.65
C GLU A 331 -6.08 -1.00 -17.18
N ASN A 332 -6.47 -2.02 -16.41
CA ASN A 332 -6.71 -1.87 -14.98
C ASN A 332 -5.42 -1.54 -14.22
N ALA A 333 -4.29 -2.15 -14.60
CA ALA A 333 -3.02 -1.84 -13.97
C ALA A 333 -2.55 -0.40 -14.30
N MET A 334 -2.79 0.08 -15.51
CA MET A 334 -2.55 1.48 -15.89
C MET A 334 -3.46 2.44 -15.12
N ARG A 335 -4.74 2.10 -14.94
CA ARG A 335 -5.68 2.90 -14.12
C ARG A 335 -5.18 3.04 -12.69
N ASP A 336 -4.72 1.96 -12.06
CA ASP A 336 -4.16 2.00 -10.71
C ASP A 336 -2.91 2.90 -10.65
N ILE A 337 -2.02 2.84 -11.64
CA ILE A 337 -0.83 3.71 -11.71
C ILE A 337 -1.22 5.18 -11.82
N LEU A 338 -2.13 5.53 -12.74
CA LEU A 338 -2.58 6.91 -12.95
C LEU A 338 -3.31 7.45 -11.72
N PHE A 339 -4.15 6.62 -11.09
CA PHE A 339 -4.79 6.98 -9.83
C PHE A 339 -3.78 7.25 -8.72
N MET A 340 -2.78 6.38 -8.55
CA MET A 340 -1.74 6.56 -7.53
C MET A 340 -0.85 7.77 -7.81
N ALA A 341 -0.61 8.10 -9.08
CA ALA A 341 0.05 9.35 -9.46
C ALA A 341 -0.82 10.56 -9.05
N GLU A 342 -2.11 10.57 -9.36
CA GLU A 342 -3.00 11.65 -8.96
C GLU A 342 -3.11 11.81 -7.43
N GLU A 343 -3.14 10.71 -6.68
CA GLU A 343 -3.08 10.75 -5.21
C GLU A 343 -1.78 11.41 -4.73
N CYS A 344 -0.63 11.08 -5.33
CA CYS A 344 0.62 11.73 -5.00
C CYS A 344 0.60 13.22 -5.34
N ARG A 345 -0.05 13.64 -6.44
CA ARG A 345 -0.24 15.08 -6.75
C ARG A 345 -1.07 15.78 -5.71
N ARG A 346 -2.19 15.18 -5.31
CA ARG A 346 -3.11 15.77 -4.35
C ARG A 346 -2.49 15.89 -2.96
N GLU A 347 -1.75 14.87 -2.55
CA GLU A 347 -1.14 14.81 -1.21
C GLU A 347 0.16 15.64 -1.14
N PHE A 348 0.89 15.76 -2.25
CA PHE A 348 2.16 16.49 -2.33
C PHE A 348 2.20 17.49 -3.49
N PRO A 349 1.32 18.52 -3.49
CA PRO A 349 1.14 19.41 -4.64
C PRO A 349 2.42 20.16 -5.01
N ASP A 350 3.15 20.68 -4.02
CA ASP A 350 4.30 21.57 -4.21
C ASP A 350 5.65 20.83 -4.35
N LEU A 351 5.65 19.50 -4.27
CA LEU A 351 6.89 18.73 -4.32
C LEU A 351 7.22 18.25 -5.74
N PRO A 352 8.51 18.15 -6.10
CA PRO A 352 8.95 17.39 -7.25
C PRO A 352 8.48 15.94 -7.16
N LYS A 353 8.05 15.39 -8.29
CA LYS A 353 7.41 14.08 -8.39
C LYS A 353 8.25 13.16 -9.26
N TYR A 354 8.44 11.94 -8.80
CA TYR A 354 9.26 10.95 -9.47
C TYR A 354 8.51 9.62 -9.58
N ILE A 355 8.81 8.83 -10.59
CA ILE A 355 8.42 7.42 -10.67
C ILE A 355 9.68 6.57 -10.68
N PHE A 356 9.67 5.50 -9.89
CA PHE A 356 10.62 4.41 -10.00
C PHE A 356 9.86 3.12 -10.29
N ALA A 357 9.95 2.64 -11.52
CA ALA A 357 9.18 1.48 -11.99
C ALA A 357 10.10 0.33 -12.37
N THR A 358 9.69 -0.91 -12.06
CA THR A 358 10.49 -2.11 -12.32
C THR A 358 9.77 -3.07 -13.27
N SER A 359 10.46 -3.62 -14.28
CA SER A 359 9.99 -4.73 -15.12
C SER A 359 8.60 -4.46 -15.73
N PHE A 360 7.59 -5.29 -15.45
CA PHE A 360 6.21 -5.05 -15.89
C PHE A 360 5.65 -3.68 -15.45
N GLY A 361 5.97 -3.21 -14.25
CA GLY A 361 5.58 -1.86 -13.80
C GLY A 361 6.18 -0.75 -14.66
N ALA A 362 7.41 -0.95 -15.16
CA ALA A 362 8.05 -0.01 -16.08
C ALA A 362 7.42 -0.05 -17.48
N TYR A 363 7.03 -1.23 -17.96
CA TYR A 363 6.24 -1.38 -19.19
C TYR A 363 4.91 -0.63 -19.08
N LEU A 364 4.17 -0.82 -17.98
CA LEU A 364 2.90 -0.11 -17.74
C LEU A 364 3.10 1.41 -17.63
N THR A 365 4.18 1.86 -16.99
CA THR A 365 4.51 3.30 -16.88
C THR A 365 4.75 3.92 -18.26
N LEU A 366 5.46 3.22 -19.15
CA LEU A 366 5.63 3.64 -20.54
C LEU A 366 4.27 3.70 -21.26
N LEU A 367 3.38 2.73 -21.07
CA LEU A 367 2.03 2.79 -21.65
C LEU A 367 1.22 3.97 -21.09
N CYS A 368 1.29 4.26 -19.79
CA CYS A 368 0.66 5.44 -19.20
C CYS A 368 1.15 6.74 -19.83
N CYS A 369 2.45 6.86 -20.13
CA CYS A 369 3.01 8.01 -20.84
C CYS A 369 2.51 8.11 -22.29
N LYS A 370 2.28 6.96 -22.94
CA LYS A 370 1.88 6.87 -24.36
C LYS A 370 0.39 7.16 -24.56
N GLU A 371 -0.47 6.57 -23.73
CA GLU A 371 -1.89 6.42 -24.05
C GLU A 371 -2.79 7.56 -23.56
N SER A 372 -2.19 8.66 -23.11
CA SER A 372 -2.88 9.83 -22.54
C SER A 372 -3.80 10.58 -23.51
N SER A 373 -3.92 10.15 -24.77
CA SER A 373 -4.92 10.67 -25.71
C SER A 373 -5.56 9.63 -26.64
N ARG A 374 -5.34 8.32 -26.44
CA ARG A 374 -6.04 7.25 -27.23
C ARG A 374 -7.00 6.40 -26.43
N LEU A 375 -6.85 6.32 -25.10
CA LEU A 375 -7.96 5.94 -24.22
C LEU A 375 -9.01 7.08 -24.09
N ILE A 376 -8.65 8.28 -24.57
CA ILE A 376 -9.48 9.50 -24.70
C ILE A 376 -9.97 9.74 -26.16
N ALA A 377 -9.33 9.14 -27.17
CA ALA A 377 -9.72 9.29 -28.60
C ALA A 377 -10.01 7.94 -29.27
N GLY A 378 -10.75 7.08 -28.59
CA GLY A 378 -11.44 5.92 -29.18
C GLY A 378 -12.81 6.30 -29.74
N GLY A 379 -12.85 7.30 -30.63
CA GLY A 379 -14.05 7.76 -31.31
C GLY A 379 -13.71 8.22 -32.73
N ASP A 380 -13.99 7.34 -33.69
CA ASP A 380 -14.09 7.57 -35.13
C ASP A 380 -12.80 7.77 -35.96
N LYS A 381 -12.35 6.67 -36.56
CA LYS A 381 -11.94 6.66 -37.98
C LYS A 381 -12.65 5.52 -38.71
N GLY A 382 -13.98 5.67 -38.82
CA GLY A 382 -14.76 5.01 -39.85
C GLY A 382 -14.60 5.72 -41.20
N ASP A 383 -14.07 4.99 -42.16
CA ASP A 383 -14.32 5.05 -43.60
C ASP A 383 -14.85 6.38 -44.22
N LYS A 384 -14.00 7.03 -45.02
CA LYS A 384 -14.44 7.80 -46.20
C LYS A 384 -13.52 7.52 -47.37
N SER A 385 -13.75 6.38 -48.03
CA SER A 385 -13.60 6.35 -49.49
C SER A 385 -14.87 6.93 -50.15
N LEU A 386 -14.65 7.73 -51.21
CA LEU A 386 -15.62 8.26 -52.18
C LEU A 386 -16.48 9.47 -51.74
N THR A 387 -16.09 10.66 -52.21
CA THR A 387 -16.86 11.41 -53.23
C THR A 387 -16.05 12.60 -53.74
N ALA A 388 -16.21 12.86 -55.03
CA ALA A 388 -15.44 13.79 -55.82
C ALA A 388 -15.91 15.25 -55.69
N ALA A 389 -15.09 16.13 -56.29
CA ALA A 389 -15.41 17.43 -56.87
C ALA A 389 -15.11 18.69 -56.05
N GLY A 390 -14.08 19.43 -56.51
CA GLY A 390 -14.30 20.76 -57.09
C GLY A 390 -13.86 21.97 -56.27
N GLY A 391 -12.78 22.62 -56.75
CA GLY A 391 -12.51 24.07 -56.61
C GLY A 391 -12.26 24.57 -55.19
N ASP A 392 -11.70 25.75 -54.94
CA ASP A 392 -11.07 26.77 -55.75
C ASP A 392 -10.32 27.69 -54.75
N GLN A 393 -9.48 28.54 -55.30
CA GLN A 393 -8.61 29.58 -54.75
C GLN A 393 -9.10 30.41 -53.55
N GLY A 394 -8.13 31.08 -52.92
CA GLY A 394 -8.33 32.38 -52.26
C GLY A 394 -7.59 32.49 -50.93
N ASP A 395 -6.29 32.76 -50.89
CA ASP A 395 -5.65 34.09 -51.01
C ASP A 395 -5.79 34.97 -49.74
N LYS A 396 -4.61 35.33 -49.18
CA LYS A 396 -4.24 36.63 -48.54
C LYS A 396 -5.08 37.12 -47.34
N SER A 397 -4.56 37.85 -46.36
CA SER A 397 -3.26 38.49 -46.09
C SER A 397 -3.36 39.19 -44.73
N LEU A 398 -2.21 39.47 -44.10
CA LEU A 398 -1.76 40.77 -43.53
C LEU A 398 -2.84 41.65 -42.83
N THR A 399 -2.66 42.20 -41.63
CA THR A 399 -1.58 43.11 -41.21
C THR A 399 -1.72 43.50 -39.74
N THR A 400 -0.56 43.81 -39.17
CA THR A 400 -0.20 44.62 -37.99
C THR A 400 -0.97 45.95 -37.76
N ALA A 401 -1.20 46.33 -36.49
CA ALA A 401 -0.46 47.41 -35.76
C ALA A 401 -1.27 48.15 -34.66
N CYS A 402 -0.68 48.18 -33.46
CA CYS A 402 -0.55 49.26 -32.46
C CYS A 402 -1.76 50.06 -31.90
N GLY A 403 -1.81 50.18 -30.57
CA GLY A 403 -2.59 51.18 -29.83
C GLY A 403 -2.59 50.96 -28.31
N ASP A 404 -1.68 51.64 -27.62
CA ASP A 404 -1.49 51.68 -26.16
C ASP A 404 -2.62 52.45 -25.43
N GLN A 405 -3.04 52.00 -24.24
CA GLN A 405 -3.21 52.82 -23.02
C GLN A 405 -3.86 52.04 -21.85
N GLY A 406 -3.06 51.85 -20.79
CA GLY A 406 -3.42 52.25 -19.42
C GLY A 406 -4.56 51.53 -18.69
N GLY A 407 -4.23 50.47 -17.96
CA GLY A 407 -5.07 49.91 -16.89
C GLY A 407 -4.27 49.04 -15.93
N LYS A 408 -3.70 49.64 -14.87
CA LYS A 408 -3.09 48.90 -13.76
C LYS A 408 -4.16 48.07 -13.04
N SER A 409 -4.03 46.75 -13.09
CA SER A 409 -4.56 45.85 -12.06
C SER A 409 -3.54 44.75 -11.77
N LEU A 410 -3.45 44.39 -10.50
CA LEU A 410 -2.41 43.62 -9.83
C LEU A 410 -1.96 42.36 -10.60
N MET A 411 -0.67 42.32 -10.92
CA MET A 411 0.06 41.08 -11.19
C MET A 411 0.23 40.29 -9.88
N THR A 412 -0.55 39.24 -9.70
CA THR A 412 -0.09 38.08 -8.93
C THR A 412 0.79 37.25 -9.84
N ALA A 413 2.10 37.33 -9.63
CA ALA A 413 3.08 36.48 -10.27
C ALA A 413 2.93 35.04 -9.74
N GLY A 414 2.12 34.24 -10.44
CA GLY A 414 2.16 32.78 -10.39
C GLY A 414 2.60 32.30 -11.76
N GLY A 415 3.90 32.05 -11.93
CA GLY A 415 4.44 31.52 -13.17
C GLY A 415 3.88 30.12 -13.40
N GLN A 416 2.96 30.00 -14.34
CA GLN A 416 2.55 28.73 -14.92
C GLN A 416 3.77 28.25 -15.74
N LYS A 417 4.57 27.34 -15.18
CA LYS A 417 5.63 26.66 -15.95
C LYS A 417 4.94 25.90 -17.07
N ASP A 418 5.29 26.21 -18.31
CA ASP A 418 4.91 25.44 -19.49
C ASP A 418 5.32 23.97 -19.27
N LEU A 419 4.34 23.11 -18.99
CA LEU A 419 4.56 21.66 -18.90
C LEU A 419 4.97 21.16 -20.28
N ASN A 420 6.01 20.33 -20.34
CA ASN A 420 6.38 19.60 -21.55
C ASN A 420 5.19 18.70 -21.95
N PRO A 421 4.65 18.77 -23.18
CA PRO A 421 3.54 17.90 -23.58
C PRO A 421 3.90 16.41 -23.66
N ALA A 422 5.19 16.07 -23.65
CA ALA A 422 5.67 14.69 -23.59
C ALA A 422 5.39 14.05 -22.21
N GLY A 423 4.93 12.79 -22.20
CA GLY A 423 4.60 12.05 -20.97
C GLY A 423 3.13 12.06 -20.59
N GLY A 424 2.31 12.85 -21.29
CA GLY A 424 0.85 12.84 -21.15
C GLY A 424 0.38 13.04 -19.71
N GLU A 425 -0.41 12.12 -19.18
CA GLU A 425 -0.92 12.14 -17.79
C GLU A 425 0.20 11.97 -16.74
N LEU A 426 1.44 11.73 -17.12
CA LEU A 426 2.61 11.66 -16.24
C LEU A 426 3.67 12.73 -16.58
N ALA A 427 3.31 13.75 -17.37
CA ALA A 427 4.25 14.77 -17.85
C ALA A 427 4.95 15.58 -16.73
N ASP A 428 4.36 15.65 -15.54
CA ASP A 428 4.93 16.30 -14.35
C ASP A 428 5.83 15.38 -13.51
N TYR A 429 6.00 14.13 -13.92
CA TYR A 429 6.87 13.15 -13.26
C TYR A 429 8.21 12.99 -13.97
N HIS A 430 9.28 12.95 -13.18
CA HIS A 430 10.59 12.50 -13.64
C HIS A 430 10.71 10.97 -13.44
N ILE A 431 11.02 10.23 -14.51
CA ILE A 431 10.81 8.78 -14.54
C ILE A 431 12.14 8.02 -14.57
N ILE A 432 12.25 7.01 -13.70
CA ILE A 432 13.33 6.03 -13.65
C ILE A 432 12.75 4.64 -13.94
N LEU A 433 13.28 3.98 -14.96
CA LEU A 433 12.88 2.64 -15.38
C LEU A 433 13.99 1.64 -15.06
N ARG A 434 13.68 0.65 -14.22
CA ARG A 434 14.54 -0.48 -13.94
C ARG A 434 14.08 -1.71 -14.72
N ALA A 435 14.98 -2.26 -15.53
CA ALA A 435 14.77 -3.48 -16.28
C ALA A 435 13.45 -3.53 -17.08
N PRO A 436 13.12 -2.50 -17.90
CA PRO A 436 11.78 -2.38 -18.49
C PRO A 436 11.46 -3.52 -19.46
N ALA A 437 10.38 -4.25 -19.20
CA ALA A 437 9.92 -5.36 -20.04
C ALA A 437 9.21 -4.84 -21.31
N VAL A 438 9.96 -4.18 -22.20
CA VAL A 438 9.43 -3.50 -23.39
C VAL A 438 8.77 -4.43 -24.42
N THR A 439 9.04 -5.73 -24.33
CA THR A 439 8.44 -6.84 -25.10
C THR A 439 7.62 -7.76 -24.18
N MET A 440 6.76 -7.17 -23.34
CA MET A 440 6.05 -7.90 -22.27
C MET A 440 5.26 -9.14 -22.74
N PRO A 441 4.57 -9.16 -23.91
CA PRO A 441 3.91 -10.37 -24.39
C PRO A 441 4.87 -11.55 -24.56
N GLU A 442 6.02 -11.33 -25.20
CA GLU A 442 7.05 -12.34 -25.41
C GLU A 442 7.72 -12.74 -24.09
N VAL A 443 8.06 -11.77 -23.25
CA VAL A 443 8.63 -12.00 -21.91
C VAL A 443 7.70 -12.88 -21.08
N PHE A 444 6.39 -12.61 -21.10
CA PHE A 444 5.40 -13.37 -20.34
C PHE A 444 5.34 -14.84 -20.79
N LEU A 445 5.25 -15.10 -22.10
CA LEU A 445 5.24 -16.48 -22.62
C LEU A 445 6.55 -17.23 -22.36
N ASN A 446 7.69 -16.54 -22.45
CA ASN A 446 9.00 -17.11 -22.13
C ASN A 446 9.10 -17.49 -20.64
N LEU A 447 8.58 -16.65 -19.74
CA LEU A 447 8.51 -16.95 -18.30
C LEU A 447 7.68 -18.20 -18.01
N LEU A 448 6.60 -18.42 -18.77
CA LEU A 448 5.78 -19.62 -18.66
C LEU A 448 6.39 -20.83 -19.38
N ASN A 449 7.40 -20.64 -20.22
CA ASN A 449 7.94 -21.63 -21.15
C ASN A 449 6.82 -22.31 -21.97
N MET A 450 5.91 -21.51 -22.51
CA MET A 450 4.70 -21.96 -23.20
C MET A 450 4.33 -21.04 -24.36
N THR A 451 3.65 -21.59 -25.36
CA THR A 451 3.03 -20.81 -26.44
C THR A 451 1.72 -20.15 -25.99
N ALA A 452 1.25 -19.14 -26.73
CA ALA A 452 -0.04 -18.50 -26.47
C ALA A 452 -1.23 -19.49 -26.50
N GLU A 453 -1.20 -20.49 -27.38
CA GLU A 453 -2.27 -21.50 -27.49
C GLU A 453 -2.25 -22.47 -26.30
N GLU A 454 -1.06 -22.88 -25.87
CA GLU A 454 -0.92 -23.67 -24.65
C GLU A 454 -1.36 -22.89 -23.41
N PHE A 455 -1.05 -21.58 -23.34
CA PHE A 455 -1.53 -20.75 -22.24
C PHE A 455 -3.05 -20.60 -22.26
N ARG A 456 -3.65 -20.35 -23.43
CA ARG A 456 -5.11 -20.26 -23.61
C ARG A 456 -5.85 -21.48 -23.05
N THR A 457 -5.31 -22.67 -23.30
CA THR A 457 -5.92 -23.94 -22.89
C THR A 457 -5.68 -24.31 -21.43
N LYS A 458 -4.58 -23.83 -20.83
CA LYS A 458 -4.21 -24.16 -19.43
C LYS A 458 -4.58 -23.07 -18.42
N ALA A 459 -4.94 -21.86 -18.87
CA ALA A 459 -5.32 -20.78 -17.97
C ALA A 459 -6.60 -21.11 -17.15
N PRO A 460 -6.73 -20.59 -15.91
CA PRO A 460 -5.75 -19.75 -15.23
C PRO A 460 -4.53 -20.53 -14.71
N LEU A 461 -3.35 -19.91 -14.75
CA LEU A 461 -2.12 -20.47 -14.16
C LEU A 461 -1.68 -19.63 -12.96
N ASP A 462 -1.25 -20.28 -11.88
CA ASP A 462 -0.55 -19.59 -10.80
C ASP A 462 0.85 -19.18 -11.28
N CYS A 463 1.08 -17.86 -11.32
CA CYS A 463 2.33 -17.27 -11.79
C CYS A 463 3.23 -16.79 -10.64
N THR A 464 3.08 -17.35 -9.44
CA THR A 464 4.00 -17.12 -8.31
C THR A 464 4.75 -18.39 -7.91
N ASN A 465 5.87 -18.20 -7.20
CA ASN A 465 6.57 -19.28 -6.52
C ASN A 465 6.14 -19.43 -5.04
N ASP A 466 5.04 -18.79 -4.62
CA ASP A 466 4.54 -18.82 -3.23
C ASP A 466 3.15 -19.49 -3.17
N PRO A 467 3.08 -20.79 -2.84
CA PRO A 467 1.82 -21.51 -2.72
C PRO A 467 0.85 -20.92 -1.68
N ALA A 468 1.34 -20.12 -0.73
CA ALA A 468 0.50 -19.44 0.24
C ALA A 468 -0.17 -18.18 -0.32
N ARG A 469 0.28 -17.69 -1.49
CA ARG A 469 -0.18 -16.45 -2.13
C ARG A 469 -0.17 -16.59 -3.65
N PRO A 470 -1.05 -17.44 -4.21
CA PRO A 470 -1.09 -17.65 -5.65
C PRO A 470 -1.46 -16.36 -6.38
N LEU A 471 -0.96 -16.20 -7.60
CA LEU A 471 -1.43 -15.19 -8.57
C LEU A 471 -2.04 -15.95 -9.75
N PRO A 472 -3.35 -16.27 -9.72
CA PRO A 472 -4.01 -16.89 -10.86
C PRO A 472 -4.09 -15.89 -12.02
N VAL A 473 -3.48 -16.23 -13.15
CA VAL A 473 -3.44 -15.37 -14.33
C VAL A 473 -4.26 -16.01 -15.44
N TYR A 474 -5.30 -15.28 -15.85
CA TYR A 474 -6.22 -15.70 -16.91
C TYR A 474 -5.68 -15.36 -18.29
N TYR A 475 -6.18 -16.05 -19.32
CA TYR A 475 -5.80 -15.76 -20.70
C TYR A 475 -6.15 -14.32 -21.14
N SER A 476 -7.21 -13.73 -20.56
CA SER A 476 -7.59 -12.34 -20.78
C SER A 476 -6.47 -11.33 -20.45
N PHE A 477 -5.60 -11.65 -19.48
CA PHE A 477 -4.42 -10.83 -19.21
C PHE A 477 -3.47 -10.81 -20.43
N TYR A 478 -3.19 -11.98 -21.00
CA TYR A 478 -2.34 -12.07 -22.20
C TYR A 478 -3.01 -11.42 -23.42
N GLU A 479 -4.33 -11.55 -23.57
CA GLU A 479 -5.08 -10.83 -24.61
C GLU A 479 -4.95 -9.30 -24.46
N SER A 480 -4.95 -8.77 -23.23
CA SER A 480 -4.66 -7.35 -23.01
C SER A 480 -3.21 -7.02 -23.38
N LEU A 481 -2.22 -7.83 -22.99
CA LEU A 481 -0.80 -7.58 -23.31
C LEU A 481 -0.55 -7.39 -24.81
N ILE A 482 -1.11 -8.25 -25.67
CA ILE A 482 -0.89 -8.20 -27.12
C ILE A 482 -1.62 -7.04 -27.83
N GLN A 483 -2.53 -6.34 -27.14
CA GLN A 483 -3.19 -5.14 -27.66
C GLN A 483 -2.35 -3.88 -27.46
N HIS A 484 -1.30 -3.95 -26.65
CA HIS A 484 -0.44 -2.82 -26.32
C HIS A 484 0.99 -3.04 -26.81
N SER A 485 1.63 -1.93 -27.18
CA SER A 485 3.03 -1.90 -27.61
C SER A 485 3.62 -0.55 -27.26
N VAL A 486 4.77 -0.53 -26.60
CA VAL A 486 5.52 0.70 -26.32
C VAL A 486 6.33 1.18 -27.53
N PHE A 487 6.54 0.33 -28.54
CA PHE A 487 7.30 0.67 -29.75
C PHE A 487 6.51 1.52 -30.74
N ASP A 488 5.18 1.46 -30.71
CA ASP A 488 4.31 2.16 -31.66
C ASP A 488 4.03 3.62 -31.27
N ALA A 489 4.98 4.26 -30.58
CA ALA A 489 4.92 5.63 -30.09
C ALA A 489 5.78 6.59 -30.94
N GLY A 490 5.36 7.86 -31.03
CA GLY A 490 6.16 8.92 -31.61
C GLY A 490 7.34 9.29 -30.71
N LYS A 491 8.41 9.87 -31.26
CA LYS A 491 9.61 10.20 -30.47
C LYS A 491 9.32 11.22 -29.37
N GLU A 492 8.36 12.10 -29.61
CA GLU A 492 7.85 13.12 -28.70
C GLU A 492 6.96 12.58 -27.58
N THR A 493 6.55 11.30 -27.64
CA THR A 493 5.62 10.72 -26.67
C THR A 493 6.24 10.62 -25.27
N TYR A 494 7.51 10.24 -25.19
CA TYR A 494 8.17 9.98 -23.92
C TYR A 494 9.05 11.15 -23.47
N PRO A 495 8.93 11.61 -22.21
CA PRO A 495 9.88 12.58 -21.66
C PRO A 495 11.28 11.93 -21.54
N PRO A 496 12.34 12.73 -21.30
CA PRO A 496 13.62 12.18 -20.88
C PRO A 496 13.44 11.29 -19.64
N MET A 497 13.97 10.07 -19.68
CA MET A 497 13.93 9.13 -18.56
C MET A 497 15.29 8.48 -18.36
N LEU A 498 15.56 8.06 -17.13
CA LEU A 498 16.70 7.20 -16.81
C LEU A 498 16.29 5.74 -16.96
N VAL A 499 17.04 4.97 -17.74
CA VAL A 499 16.81 3.52 -17.94
C VAL A 499 18.02 2.76 -17.40
N MET A 500 17.79 1.83 -16.48
CA MET A 500 18.83 0.94 -15.93
C MET A 500 18.55 -0.49 -16.36
N HIS A 501 19.52 -1.15 -16.99
CA HIS A 501 19.37 -2.54 -17.44
C HIS A 501 20.63 -3.36 -17.22
N GLY A 502 20.51 -4.62 -16.82
CA GLY A 502 21.65 -5.51 -16.68
C GLY A 502 22.02 -6.18 -18.00
N ASP A 503 23.31 -6.36 -18.30
CA ASP A 503 23.73 -7.07 -19.53
C ASP A 503 23.63 -8.60 -19.44
N ALA A 504 23.37 -9.14 -18.24
CA ALA A 504 23.15 -10.55 -17.96
C ALA A 504 21.67 -10.85 -17.63
N ASP A 505 20.75 -9.95 -17.99
CA ASP A 505 19.31 -10.15 -17.81
C ASP A 505 18.77 -11.21 -18.81
N GLU A 506 18.48 -12.40 -18.30
CA GLU A 506 17.90 -13.50 -19.09
C GLU A 506 16.37 -13.46 -19.17
N VAL A 507 15.71 -12.62 -18.36
CA VAL A 507 14.24 -12.49 -18.35
C VAL A 507 13.79 -11.47 -19.38
N VAL A 508 14.42 -10.29 -19.35
CA VAL A 508 14.21 -9.21 -20.32
C VAL A 508 15.51 -9.03 -21.10
N PRO A 509 15.60 -9.54 -22.35
CA PRO A 509 16.83 -9.53 -23.11
C PRO A 509 17.40 -8.10 -23.29
N PRO A 510 18.68 -7.84 -23.01
CA PRO A 510 19.27 -6.50 -23.10
C PRO A 510 19.18 -5.89 -24.50
N LYS A 511 19.17 -6.74 -25.54
CA LYS A 511 18.99 -6.33 -26.93
C LYS A 511 17.64 -5.63 -27.17
N ASP A 512 16.59 -6.00 -26.45
CA ASP A 512 15.25 -5.46 -26.65
C ASP A 512 15.17 -4.06 -26.04
N VAL A 513 15.77 -3.87 -24.86
CA VAL A 513 15.86 -2.56 -24.20
C VAL A 513 16.79 -1.60 -24.97
N ARG A 514 17.93 -2.09 -25.49
CA ARG A 514 18.79 -1.30 -26.39
C ARG A 514 18.04 -0.85 -27.64
N ARG A 515 17.36 -1.78 -28.32
CA ARG A 515 16.52 -1.46 -29.49
C ARG A 515 15.47 -0.40 -29.17
N PHE A 516 14.83 -0.47 -27.99
CA PHE A 516 13.87 0.53 -27.54
C PHE A 516 14.53 1.90 -27.33
N CYS A 517 15.65 1.97 -26.62
CA CYS A 517 16.35 3.23 -26.36
C CYS A 517 16.96 3.84 -27.65
N ASP A 518 17.39 3.02 -28.61
CA ASP A 518 17.85 3.48 -29.92
C ASP A 518 16.73 4.22 -30.70
N GLN A 519 15.47 3.81 -30.50
CA GLN A 519 14.31 4.48 -31.09
C GLN A 519 13.97 5.80 -30.38
N PHE A 520 14.21 5.88 -29.08
CA PHE A 520 13.90 7.02 -28.20
C PHE A 520 15.17 7.58 -27.56
N PRO A 521 16.02 8.32 -28.31
CA PRO A 521 17.36 8.72 -27.89
C PRO A 521 17.38 9.72 -26.71
N GLN A 522 16.24 10.24 -26.28
CA GLN A 522 16.11 11.01 -25.05
C GLN A 522 16.14 10.15 -23.78
N MET A 523 16.08 8.82 -23.93
CA MET A 523 16.23 7.86 -22.84
C MET A 523 17.72 7.69 -22.53
N ASP A 524 18.11 7.91 -21.28
CA ASP A 524 19.47 7.70 -20.82
C ASP A 524 19.65 6.25 -20.35
N LEU A 525 20.17 5.39 -21.21
CA LEU A 525 20.37 3.96 -20.94
C LEU A 525 21.71 3.70 -20.25
N HIS A 526 21.65 3.29 -18.99
CA HIS A 526 22.77 2.76 -18.21
C HIS A 526 22.74 1.24 -18.18
N VAL A 527 23.73 0.61 -18.82
CA VAL A 527 23.91 -0.84 -18.79
C VAL A 527 24.82 -1.23 -17.62
N ILE A 528 24.33 -2.06 -16.70
CA ILE A 528 25.07 -2.52 -15.52
C ILE A 528 25.72 -3.88 -15.82
N PRO A 529 27.06 -3.97 -15.86
CA PRO A 529 27.76 -5.20 -16.23
C PRO A 529 27.55 -6.34 -15.22
N GLY A 530 27.34 -7.55 -15.74
CA GLY A 530 27.09 -8.77 -14.97
C GLY A 530 25.76 -8.80 -14.21
N CYS A 531 24.91 -7.78 -14.37
CA CYS A 531 23.66 -7.66 -13.65
C CYS A 531 22.56 -8.48 -14.30
N ASP A 532 21.86 -9.28 -13.49
CA ASP A 532 20.68 -10.06 -13.86
C ASP A 532 19.39 -9.23 -13.70
N HIS A 533 18.23 -9.80 -14.05
CA HIS A 533 16.92 -9.14 -13.92
C HIS A 533 16.65 -8.66 -12.49
N GLY A 534 17.00 -9.51 -11.52
CA GLY A 534 16.80 -9.28 -10.09
C GLY A 534 17.73 -8.25 -9.48
N PHE A 535 18.78 -7.80 -10.20
CA PHE A 535 19.87 -6.97 -9.69
C PHE A 535 20.52 -7.61 -8.45
N THR A 536 20.65 -8.93 -8.48
CA THR A 536 21.21 -9.74 -7.39
C THR A 536 22.73 -9.83 -7.44
N ALA A 537 23.34 -9.46 -8.57
CA ALA A 537 24.78 -9.39 -8.72
C ALA A 537 25.41 -8.42 -7.68
N PRO A 538 26.59 -8.76 -7.11
CA PRO A 538 27.27 -7.89 -6.15
C PRO A 538 27.47 -6.47 -6.72
N GLY A 539 27.07 -5.44 -5.98
CA GLY A 539 27.21 -4.03 -6.41
C GLY A 539 26.08 -3.50 -7.28
N ALA A 540 25.20 -4.35 -7.82
CA ALA A 540 24.14 -3.91 -8.75
C ALA A 540 23.10 -3.01 -8.06
N HIS A 541 22.74 -3.33 -6.81
CA HIS A 541 21.85 -2.50 -6.01
C HIS A 541 22.49 -1.17 -5.61
N GLU A 542 23.78 -1.17 -5.27
CA GLU A 542 24.53 0.04 -4.95
C GLU A 542 24.58 0.98 -6.15
N GLU A 543 24.84 0.44 -7.34
CA GLU A 543 24.89 1.22 -8.59
C GLU A 543 23.50 1.74 -8.99
N MET A 544 22.45 0.91 -8.89
CA MET A 544 21.07 1.34 -9.08
C MET A 544 20.72 2.52 -8.15
N CYS A 545 21.07 2.40 -6.87
CA CYS A 545 20.84 3.46 -5.88
C CYS A 545 21.66 4.72 -6.16
N ARG A 546 22.89 4.60 -6.66
CA ARG A 546 23.73 5.73 -7.04
C ARG A 546 23.08 6.49 -8.21
N LEU A 547 22.81 5.79 -9.31
CA LEU A 547 22.19 6.37 -10.50
C LEU A 547 20.83 7.02 -10.20
N ALA A 548 19.99 6.35 -9.38
CA ALA A 548 18.71 6.92 -8.97
C ALA A 548 18.90 8.21 -8.16
N MET A 549 19.83 8.23 -7.21
CA MET A 549 20.12 9.43 -6.41
C MET A 549 20.64 10.59 -7.25
N ASP A 550 21.54 10.33 -8.20
CA ASP A 550 22.07 11.35 -9.11
C ASP A 550 20.93 11.99 -9.91
N PHE A 551 20.05 11.16 -10.49
CA PHE A 551 18.86 11.63 -11.22
C PHE A 551 17.90 12.45 -10.37
N LEU A 552 17.61 12.01 -9.14
CA LEU A 552 16.75 12.75 -8.19
C LEU A 552 17.34 14.13 -7.81
N GLN A 553 18.68 14.25 -7.76
CA GLN A 553 19.36 15.49 -7.41
C GLN A 553 19.39 16.48 -8.59
N GLU A 554 19.53 15.96 -9.82
CA GLU A 554 19.52 16.76 -11.04
C GLU A 554 18.13 17.34 -11.36
N ASN A 555 17.08 16.64 -10.95
CA ASN A 555 15.68 16.97 -11.27
C ASN A 555 14.88 17.48 -10.07
N ARG A 556 15.51 18.21 -9.14
CA ARG A 556 14.88 18.74 -7.92
C ARG A 556 14.17 20.08 -8.10
#